data_AF-A0A3M2AD93-F1
#
_entry.id   AF-A0A3M2AD93-F1
#
_cell.length_a   1.000
_cell.length_b   1.000
_cell.length_c   1.000
_cell.angle_alpha   90.00
_cell.angle_beta   90.00
_cell.angle_gamma   90.00
#
_symmetry.space_group_name_H-M   'P 1'
#
loop_
_entity.id
_entity.type
_entity.pdbx_description
1 polymer ?
#
loop_
_entity_poly.entity_id
_entity_poly.type
_entity_poly.pdbx_seq_one_letter_code
_entity_poly.pdbx_strand_id
1 'polypeptide(L)'
;MPYNLPMSNYLPPRKRPFTVTIVLWGVFLLGVWNVGRVIALYRQQDLLTSLAIQPPPQLQMAVSAVWAGLFLGMGWALRQKRPFVRRLIPLTLSLYAIWRIGLLIYFTRPEYTVHLRPLYYLGYLIAILFTTWVLNRQEISTRHQQKQIEQQQKTGDPASPISEKKSL
;
A
#
# COMPACT_ATOMS: atom_id res chain seq x y z
N MET A 1 -2.37 -0.77 -52.87
CA MET A 1 -3.31 -1.46 -51.96
C MET A 1 -3.18 -0.84 -50.58
N PRO A 2 -4.18 -0.09 -50.09
CA PRO A 2 -4.11 0.49 -48.75
C PRO A 2 -4.31 -0.61 -47.70
N TYR A 3 -3.38 -0.70 -46.75
CA TYR A 3 -3.49 -1.59 -45.59
C TYR A 3 -4.55 -1.02 -44.63
N ASN A 4 -5.76 -1.58 -44.65
CA ASN A 4 -6.74 -1.40 -43.59
C ASN A 4 -6.20 -2.13 -42.35
N LEU A 5 -5.38 -1.45 -41.56
CA LEU A 5 -5.02 -1.93 -40.24
C LEU A 5 -6.30 -1.97 -39.40
N PRO A 6 -6.70 -3.13 -38.85
CA PRO A 6 -7.85 -3.20 -37.98
C PRO A 6 -7.58 -2.20 -36.85
N MET A 7 -8.52 -1.25 -36.67
CA MET A 7 -8.55 -0.33 -35.55
C MET A 7 -8.63 -1.17 -34.28
N SER A 8 -7.47 -1.63 -33.82
CA SER A 8 -7.32 -2.50 -32.67
C SER A 8 -7.82 -1.72 -31.48
N ASN A 9 -9.00 -2.10 -31.00
CA ASN A 9 -9.59 -1.80 -29.70
C ASN A 9 -8.68 -0.97 -28.79
N TYR A 10 -8.70 0.35 -28.98
CA TYR A 10 -8.09 1.30 -28.05
C TYR A 10 -8.95 1.29 -26.80
N LEU A 11 -8.76 0.28 -25.95
CA LEU A 11 -9.32 0.31 -24.61
C LEU A 11 -8.73 1.54 -23.92
N PRO A 12 -9.57 2.49 -23.48
CA PRO A 12 -9.08 3.72 -22.88
C PRO A 12 -8.19 3.37 -21.68
N PRO A 13 -7.08 4.12 -21.46
CA PRO A 13 -6.17 3.85 -20.37
C PRO A 13 -6.93 3.83 -19.05
N ARG A 14 -6.92 2.67 -18.38
CA ARG A 14 -7.68 2.44 -17.15
C ARG A 14 -7.16 3.38 -16.05
N LYS A 15 -7.94 4.44 -15.75
CA LYS A 15 -7.62 5.43 -14.71
C LYS A 15 -7.40 4.72 -13.38
N ARG A 16 -6.30 5.04 -12.70
CA ARG A 16 -5.97 4.40 -11.42
C ARG A 16 -7.01 4.81 -10.37
N PRO A 17 -7.62 3.86 -9.65
CA PRO A 17 -8.63 4.18 -8.65
C PRO A 17 -8.04 5.04 -7.54
N PHE A 18 -8.77 6.08 -7.12
CA PHE A 18 -8.34 7.07 -6.13
C PHE A 18 -7.88 6.43 -4.81
N THR A 19 -8.53 5.34 -4.40
CA THR A 19 -8.18 4.60 -3.18
C THR A 19 -6.77 4.04 -3.20
N VAL A 20 -6.25 3.58 -4.35
CA VAL A 20 -4.85 3.11 -4.46
C VAL A 20 -3.88 4.27 -4.36
N THR A 21 -4.27 5.45 -4.84
CA THR A 21 -3.47 6.66 -4.69
C THR A 21 -3.35 7.05 -3.22
N ILE A 22 -4.43 6.96 -2.44
CA ILE A 22 -4.40 7.17 -0.98
C ILE A 22 -3.44 6.17 -0.31
N VAL A 23 -3.56 4.87 -0.60
CA VAL A 23 -2.67 3.85 -0.02
C VAL A 23 -1.21 4.10 -0.39
N LEU A 24 -0.94 4.49 -1.64
CA LEU A 24 0.40 4.85 -2.09
C LEU A 24 0.97 6.02 -1.28
N TRP A 25 0.20 7.10 -1.12
CA TRP A 25 0.64 8.25 -0.33
C TRP A 25 0.83 7.90 1.14
N GLY A 26 -0.06 7.10 1.72
CA GLY A 26 0.06 6.66 3.12
C GLY A 26 1.33 5.84 3.37
N VAL A 27 1.61 4.87 2.50
CA VAL A 27 2.84 4.06 2.57
C VAL A 27 4.08 4.93 2.35
N PHE A 28 4.04 5.86 1.39
CA PHE A 28 5.15 6.77 1.13
C PHE A 28 5.43 7.70 2.32
N LEU A 29 4.40 8.32 2.90
CA LEU A 29 4.51 9.16 4.08
C LEU A 29 5.05 8.39 5.29
N LEU A 30 4.65 7.12 5.47
CA LEU A 30 5.24 6.25 6.50
C LEU A 30 6.75 6.02 6.27
N GLY A 31 7.17 5.85 5.02
CA GLY A 31 8.58 5.77 4.66
C GLY A 31 9.34 7.05 5.03
N VAL A 32 8.85 8.20 4.58
CA VAL A 32 9.42 9.52 4.87
C VAL A 32 9.47 9.79 6.38
N TRP A 33 8.40 9.44 7.10
CA TRP A 33 8.35 9.55 8.56
C TRP A 33 9.45 8.75 9.25
N ASN A 34 9.71 7.51 8.79
CA ASN A 34 10.80 6.70 9.34
C ASN A 34 12.18 7.26 8.98
N VAL A 35 12.36 7.86 7.79
CA VAL A 35 13.59 8.62 7.48
C VAL A 35 13.77 9.80 8.44
N GLY A 36 12.71 10.57 8.70
CA GLY A 36 12.72 11.66 9.66
C GLY A 36 13.14 11.18 11.07
N ARG A 37 12.64 10.00 11.49
CA ARG A 37 13.05 9.38 12.76
C ARG A 37 14.53 8.99 12.77
N VAL A 38 15.07 8.42 11.69
CA VAL A 38 16.50 8.11 11.57
C VAL A 38 17.33 9.39 11.73
N ILE A 39 16.97 10.46 11.02
CA ILE A 39 17.67 11.75 11.10
C ILE A 39 17.60 12.34 12.51
N ALA A 40 16.43 12.28 13.16
CA ALA A 40 16.26 12.77 14.52
C ALA A 40 17.12 11.99 15.52
N LEU A 41 17.11 10.65 15.44
CA LEU A 41 17.92 9.79 16.31
C LEU A 41 19.42 10.01 16.08
N TYR A 42 19.84 10.19 14.83
CA TYR A 42 21.23 10.49 14.48
C TYR A 42 21.68 11.82 15.10
N ARG A 43 20.87 12.88 14.97
CA ARG A 43 21.19 14.20 15.56
C ARG A 43 21.21 14.19 17.09
N GLN A 44 20.43 13.32 17.72
CA GLN A 44 20.32 13.23 19.17
C GLN A 44 21.20 12.11 19.77
N GLN A 45 22.04 11.46 18.96
CA GLN A 45 22.72 10.24 19.36
C GLN A 45 23.57 10.44 20.61
N ASP A 46 24.41 11.48 20.65
CA ASP A 46 25.32 11.75 21.78
C ASP A 46 24.55 11.93 23.10
N LEU A 47 23.46 12.71 23.05
CA LEU A 47 22.57 12.93 24.19
C LEU A 47 21.92 11.62 24.64
N LEU A 48 21.34 10.85 23.71
CA LEU A 48 20.63 9.60 24.04
C LEU A 48 21.59 8.52 24.58
N THR A 49 22.82 8.46 24.10
CA THR A 49 23.84 7.54 24.64
C THR A 49 24.27 7.90 26.05
N SER A 50 24.39 9.19 26.37
CA SER A 50 24.75 9.64 27.71
C SER A 50 23.68 9.35 28.77
N LEU A 51 22.40 9.34 28.36
CA LEU A 51 21.26 9.05 29.25
C LEU A 51 20.96 7.55 29.40
N ALA A 52 21.74 6.66 28.76
CA ALA A 52 21.53 5.21 28.75
C ALA A 52 20.08 4.79 28.42
N ILE A 53 19.44 5.51 27.49
CA ILE A 53 18.03 5.29 27.13
C ILE A 53 17.90 3.94 26.43
N GLN A 54 16.96 3.12 26.92
CA GLN A 54 16.60 1.86 26.28
C GLN A 54 15.35 2.00 25.40
N PRO A 55 15.32 1.37 24.21
CA PRO A 55 16.39 0.56 23.62
C PRO A 55 17.49 1.45 23.02
N PRO A 56 18.72 0.92 22.81
CA PRO A 56 19.85 1.68 22.31
C PRO A 56 19.49 2.49 21.05
N PRO A 57 19.90 3.77 20.97
CA PRO A 57 19.51 4.63 19.85
C PRO A 57 19.99 4.09 18.49
N GLN A 58 21.13 3.39 18.47
CA GLN A 58 21.66 2.74 17.26
C GLN A 58 20.71 1.64 16.74
N LEU A 59 20.15 0.83 17.64
CA LEU A 59 19.19 -0.20 17.27
C LEU A 59 17.90 0.42 16.74
N GLN A 60 17.39 1.47 17.41
CA GLN A 60 16.19 2.18 16.94
C GLN A 60 16.40 2.81 15.56
N MET A 61 17.59 3.36 15.32
CA MET A 61 17.96 3.96 14.05
C MET A 61 18.02 2.91 12.94
N ALA A 62 18.72 1.79 13.18
CA ALA A 62 18.82 0.68 12.22
C ALA A 62 17.45 0.12 11.85
N VAL A 63 16.60 -0.15 12.85
CA VAL A 63 15.24 -0.65 12.61
C VAL A 63 14.39 0.39 11.87
N SER A 64 14.48 1.67 12.23
CA SER A 64 13.76 2.74 11.52
C SER A 64 14.23 2.88 10.06
N ALA A 65 15.52 2.70 9.79
CA ALA A 65 16.06 2.69 8.43
C ALA A 65 15.53 1.50 7.62
N VAL A 66 15.45 0.30 8.21
CA VAL A 66 14.85 -0.88 7.57
C VAL A 66 13.39 -0.62 7.20
N TRP A 67 12.59 -0.09 8.14
CA TRP A 67 11.19 0.25 7.88
C TRP A 67 11.03 1.35 6.82
N ALA A 68 11.89 2.37 6.84
CA ALA A 68 11.91 3.40 5.80
C ALA A 68 12.14 2.79 4.41
N GLY A 69 13.17 1.95 4.27
CA GLY A 69 13.47 1.25 3.02
C GLY A 69 12.32 0.37 2.54
N LEU A 70 11.71 -0.40 3.45
CA LEU A 70 10.55 -1.24 3.13
C LEU A 70 9.36 -0.42 2.64
N PHE A 71 8.99 0.66 3.34
CA PHE A 71 7.84 1.48 2.96
C PHE A 71 8.08 2.26 1.67
N LEU A 72 9.25 2.87 1.49
CA LEU A 72 9.59 3.56 0.24
C LEU A 72 9.64 2.58 -0.94
N GLY A 73 10.26 1.41 -0.73
CA GLY A 73 10.32 0.33 -1.72
C GLY A 73 8.94 -0.19 -2.11
N MET A 74 8.05 -0.43 -1.14
CA MET A 74 6.66 -0.82 -1.42
C MET A 74 5.86 0.29 -2.09
N GLY A 75 6.04 1.56 -1.71
CA GLY A 75 5.41 2.70 -2.38
C GLY A 75 5.82 2.77 -3.86
N TRP A 76 7.11 2.56 -4.14
CA TRP A 76 7.64 2.47 -5.50
C TRP A 76 7.09 1.25 -6.26
N ALA A 77 7.11 0.06 -5.65
CA ALA A 77 6.61 -1.16 -6.29
C ALA A 77 5.08 -1.10 -6.52
N LEU A 78 4.33 -0.42 -5.65
CA LEU A 78 2.92 -0.13 -5.83
C LEU A 78 2.72 0.84 -7.00
N ARG A 79 3.58 1.86 -7.17
CA ARG A 79 3.60 2.75 -8.35
C ARG A 79 3.80 1.97 -9.65
N GLN A 80 4.67 0.95 -9.64
CA GLN A 80 4.86 0.02 -10.76
C GLN A 80 3.71 -0.99 -10.95
N LYS A 81 2.65 -0.92 -10.14
CA LYS A 81 1.49 -1.82 -10.20
C LYS A 81 1.84 -3.30 -9.99
N ARG A 82 2.94 -3.61 -9.27
CA ARG A 82 3.36 -5.00 -8.99
C ARG A 82 2.27 -5.71 -8.16
N PRO A 83 1.79 -6.91 -8.58
CA PRO A 83 0.62 -7.55 -7.96
C PRO A 83 0.88 -8.05 -6.53
N PHE A 84 2.08 -8.57 -6.28
CA PHE A 84 2.49 -9.09 -4.96
C PHE A 84 2.44 -8.05 -3.84
N VAL A 85 2.70 -6.78 -4.17
CA VAL A 85 2.74 -5.67 -3.20
C VAL A 85 1.38 -5.46 -2.51
N ARG A 86 0.28 -5.84 -3.19
CA ARG A 86 -1.08 -5.71 -2.63
C ARG A 86 -1.29 -6.59 -1.40
N ARG A 87 -0.61 -7.74 -1.32
CA ARG A 87 -0.66 -8.62 -0.15
C ARG A 87 0.40 -8.25 0.88
N LEU A 88 1.56 -7.75 0.43
CA LEU A 88 2.61 -7.32 1.33
C LEU A 88 2.24 -6.09 2.14
N ILE A 89 1.66 -5.05 1.54
CA ILE A 89 1.34 -3.79 2.26
C ILE A 89 0.58 -4.04 3.57
N PRO A 90 -0.57 -4.75 3.59
CA PRO A 90 -1.29 -4.97 4.84
C PRO A 90 -0.49 -5.83 5.83
N LEU A 91 0.26 -6.84 5.36
CA LEU A 91 1.14 -7.65 6.21
C LEU A 91 2.23 -6.79 6.86
N THR A 92 2.94 -5.99 6.06
CA THR A 92 4.03 -5.13 6.51
C THR A 92 3.52 -4.03 7.45
N LEU A 93 2.33 -3.48 7.21
CA LEU A 93 1.66 -2.56 8.14
C LEU A 93 1.33 -3.23 9.48
N SER A 94 0.84 -4.47 9.45
CA SER A 94 0.57 -5.24 10.68
C SER A 94 1.84 -5.52 11.48
N LEU A 95 2.92 -5.98 10.82
CA LEU A 95 4.21 -6.18 11.50
C LEU A 95 4.76 -4.86 12.07
N TYR A 96 4.65 -3.76 11.33
CA TYR A 96 5.09 -2.44 11.79
C TYR A 96 4.30 -1.98 13.01
N ALA A 97 2.98 -2.18 13.01
CA ALA A 97 2.10 -1.86 14.13
C ALA A 97 2.48 -2.69 15.37
N ILE A 98 2.62 -4.01 15.22
CA ILE A 98 3.03 -4.91 16.32
C ILE A 98 4.38 -4.46 16.89
N TRP A 99 5.35 -4.17 16.04
CA TRP A 99 6.67 -3.68 16.47
C TRP A 99 6.56 -2.36 17.25
N ARG A 100 5.83 -1.36 16.73
CA ARG A 100 5.69 -0.05 17.38
C ARG A 100 4.93 -0.15 18.71
N ILE A 101 3.91 -0.99 18.77
CA ILE A 101 3.14 -1.26 19.98
C ILE A 101 4.02 -1.98 21.00
N GLY A 102 4.79 -2.99 20.57
CA GLY A 102 5.73 -3.70 21.44
C GLY A 102 6.76 -2.77 22.06
N LEU A 103 7.35 -1.87 21.27
CA LEU A 103 8.23 -0.83 21.79
C LEU A 103 7.52 0.08 22.80
N LEU A 104 6.29 0.49 22.50
CA LEU A 104 5.52 1.37 23.38
C LEU A 104 5.23 0.69 24.72
N ILE A 105 4.87 -0.60 24.71
CA ILE A 105 4.55 -1.37 25.90
C ILE A 105 5.81 -1.60 26.74
N TYR A 106 6.93 -1.95 26.11
CA TYR A 106 8.13 -2.39 26.82
C TYR A 106 8.97 -1.23 27.36
N PHE A 107 9.03 -0.10 26.63
CA PHE A 107 9.98 0.98 26.94
C PHE A 107 9.35 2.29 27.40
N THR A 108 8.02 2.44 27.34
CA THR A 108 7.38 3.71 27.74
C THR A 108 6.96 3.65 29.20
N ARG A 109 7.46 4.58 30.01
CA ARG A 109 7.01 4.73 31.41
C ARG A 109 5.50 5.00 31.43
N PRO A 110 4.73 4.26 32.27
CA PRO A 110 3.26 4.29 32.23
C PRO A 110 2.65 5.66 32.52
N GLU A 111 3.35 6.56 33.19
CA GLU A 111 2.73 7.76 33.78
C GLU A 111 2.32 8.84 32.78
N TYR A 112 2.92 8.91 31.58
CA TYR A 112 2.66 10.03 30.64
C TYR A 112 1.89 9.68 29.37
N THR A 113 1.71 8.40 29.05
CA THR A 113 1.20 8.00 27.71
C THR A 113 -0.01 7.08 27.74
N VAL A 114 -0.48 6.64 28.91
CA VAL A 114 -1.60 5.68 29.01
C VAL A 114 -2.86 6.18 28.29
N HIS A 115 -3.18 7.48 28.38
CA HIS A 115 -4.37 8.04 27.73
C HIS A 115 -4.31 8.06 26.20
N LEU A 116 -3.10 8.09 25.61
CA LEU A 116 -2.91 8.13 24.15
C LEU A 116 -2.79 6.73 23.53
N ARG A 117 -2.52 5.68 24.32
CA ARG A 117 -2.41 4.28 23.84
C ARG A 117 -3.62 3.81 23.03
N PRO A 118 -4.87 3.96 23.49
CA PRO A 118 -6.03 3.47 22.73
C PRO A 118 -6.17 4.16 21.37
N LEU A 119 -5.81 5.45 21.27
CA LEU A 119 -5.84 6.19 20.02
C LEU A 119 -4.83 5.62 19.00
N TYR A 120 -3.62 5.26 19.44
CA TYR A 120 -2.64 4.60 18.57
C TYR A 120 -3.12 3.22 18.10
N TYR A 121 -3.66 2.40 19.00
CA TYR A 121 -4.17 1.07 18.64
C TYR A 121 -5.32 1.17 17.62
N LEU A 122 -6.25 2.09 17.86
CA LEU A 122 -7.37 2.31 16.95
C LEU A 122 -6.90 2.81 15.59
N GLY A 123 -5.94 3.76 15.57
CA GLY A 123 -5.35 4.26 14.34
C GLY A 123 -4.68 3.16 13.50
N TYR A 124 -3.90 2.29 14.12
CA TYR A 124 -3.29 1.14 13.41
C TYR A 124 -4.34 0.15 12.93
N LEU A 125 -5.32 -0.19 13.76
CA LEU A 125 -6.39 -1.11 13.38
C LEU A 125 -7.18 -0.60 12.17
N ILE A 126 -7.58 0.67 12.20
CA ILE A 126 -8.28 1.32 11.08
C ILE A 126 -7.41 1.29 9.82
N ALA A 127 -6.12 1.63 9.93
CA ALA A 127 -5.22 1.63 8.77
C ALA A 127 -5.07 0.23 8.15
N ILE A 128 -4.93 -0.82 8.97
CA ILE A 128 -4.80 -2.21 8.52
C ILE A 128 -6.09 -2.70 7.86
N LEU A 129 -7.24 -2.47 8.50
CA LEU A 129 -8.54 -2.88 7.97
C LEU A 129 -8.84 -2.13 6.66
N PHE A 130 -8.60 -0.82 6.62
CA PHE A 130 -8.81 0.01 5.44
C PHE A 130 -7.92 -0.44 4.27
N THR A 131 -6.62 -0.63 4.49
CA THR A 131 -5.71 -1.07 3.42
C THR A 131 -6.05 -2.46 2.91
N THR A 132 -6.36 -3.40 3.81
CA THR A 132 -6.80 -4.76 3.45
C THR A 132 -8.08 -4.72 2.61
N TRP A 133 -9.09 -3.96 3.04
CA TRP A 133 -10.36 -3.82 2.33
C TRP A 133 -10.18 -3.18 0.94
N VAL A 134 -9.45 -2.06 0.86
CA VAL A 134 -9.21 -1.34 -0.39
C VAL A 134 -8.50 -2.22 -1.41
N LEU A 135 -7.48 -2.97 -0.99
CA LEU A 135 -6.67 -3.79 -1.89
C LEU A 135 -7.42 -5.05 -2.33
N ASN A 136 -8.21 -5.67 -1.46
CA ASN A 136 -9.00 -6.86 -1.79
C ASN A 136 -10.18 -6.55 -2.73
N ARG A 137 -10.85 -5.39 -2.56
CA ARG A 137 -11.98 -4.98 -3.42
C ARG A 137 -11.62 -4.91 -4.91
N GLN A 138 -10.36 -4.63 -5.23
CA GLN A 138 -9.91 -4.53 -6.61
C GLN A 138 -9.69 -5.89 -7.28
N GLU A 139 -9.29 -6.92 -6.54
CA GLU A 139 -9.11 -8.26 -7.11
C GLU A 139 -10.44 -8.80 -7.65
N ILE A 140 -11.51 -8.60 -6.90
CA ILE A 140 -12.87 -9.05 -7.25
C ILE A 140 -13.33 -8.41 -8.57
N SER A 141 -13.15 -7.09 -8.72
CA SER A 141 -13.52 -6.37 -9.96
C SER A 141 -12.77 -6.89 -11.19
N THR A 142 -11.46 -7.15 -11.08
CA THR A 142 -10.68 -7.72 -12.18
C THR A 142 -11.11 -9.12 -12.56
N ARG A 143 -11.42 -9.98 -11.58
CA ARG A 143 -11.88 -11.36 -11.84
C ARG A 143 -13.24 -11.39 -12.54
N HIS A 144 -14.16 -10.51 -12.17
CA HIS A 144 -15.48 -10.45 -12.83
C HIS A 144 -15.37 -9.99 -14.29
N GLN A 145 -14.53 -8.99 -14.58
CA GLN A 145 -14.32 -8.55 -15.96
C GLN A 145 -13.71 -9.67 -16.83
N GLN A 146 -12.75 -10.41 -16.29
CA GLN A 146 -12.11 -11.49 -17.03
C GLN A 146 -13.09 -12.64 -17.32
N LYS A 147 -13.92 -13.02 -16.35
CA LYS A 147 -15.00 -13.99 -16.56
C LYS A 147 -16.03 -13.54 -17.59
N GLN A 148 -16.37 -12.25 -17.64
CA GLN A 148 -17.28 -11.71 -18.66
C GLN A 148 -16.68 -11.79 -20.06
N ILE A 149 -15.38 -11.51 -20.21
CA ILE A 149 -14.68 -11.63 -21.50
C ILE A 149 -14.61 -13.10 -21.93
N GLU A 150 -14.28 -14.02 -21.01
CA GLU A 150 -14.27 -15.46 -21.28
C GLU A 150 -15.67 -15.97 -21.65
N GLN A 151 -16.71 -15.49 -20.97
CA GLN A 151 -18.10 -15.81 -21.33
C GLN A 151 -18.47 -15.26 -22.70
N GLN A 152 -18.18 -13.99 -22.99
CA GLN A 152 -18.42 -13.41 -24.32
C GLN A 152 -17.69 -14.14 -25.44
N GLN A 153 -16.48 -14.68 -25.19
CA GLN A 153 -15.78 -15.52 -26.15
C GLN A 153 -16.42 -16.92 -26.30
N LYS A 154 -17.04 -17.45 -25.24
CA LYS A 154 -17.65 -18.79 -25.24
C LYS A 154 -19.07 -18.80 -25.80
N THR A 155 -19.85 -17.74 -25.58
CA THR A 155 -21.20 -17.55 -26.16
C THR A 155 -21.16 -16.80 -27.49
N GLY A 156 -20.06 -16.11 -27.78
CA GLY A 156 -19.77 -15.51 -29.08
C GLY A 156 -19.39 -16.58 -30.08
N ASP A 157 -20.40 -17.24 -30.62
CA ASP A 157 -20.34 -17.85 -31.94
C ASP A 157 -19.69 -16.83 -32.91
N PRO A 158 -18.62 -17.15 -33.66
CA PRO A 158 -17.91 -16.20 -34.53
C PRO A 158 -18.74 -15.65 -35.70
N ALA A 159 -20.05 -15.93 -35.75
CA ALA A 159 -20.97 -15.55 -36.82
C ALA A 159 -22.13 -14.67 -36.32
N SER A 160 -21.85 -13.46 -35.85
CA SER A 160 -22.79 -12.37 -36.11
C SER A 160 -22.10 -11.01 -36.10
N PRO A 161 -21.63 -10.51 -37.25
CA PRO A 161 -21.27 -9.11 -37.34
C PRO A 161 -22.54 -8.30 -37.10
N ILE A 162 -22.42 -7.35 -36.18
CA ILE A 162 -23.34 -6.23 -35.99
C ILE A 162 -23.34 -5.44 -37.32
N SER A 163 -24.14 -5.92 -38.26
CA SER A 163 -24.38 -5.35 -39.58
C SER A 163 -25.88 -5.23 -39.74
N GLU A 164 -26.52 -4.37 -38.95
CA GLU A 164 -27.72 -3.65 -39.37
C GLU A 164 -28.19 -2.69 -38.27
N LYS A 165 -27.68 -1.45 -38.33
CA LYS A 165 -28.52 -0.28 -38.14
C LYS A 165 -28.09 0.78 -39.14
N LYS A 166 -28.54 0.56 -40.39
CA LYS A 166 -28.85 1.65 -41.31
C LYS A 166 -30.34 1.99 -41.17
N SER A 167 -30.67 3.21 -41.55
CA SER A 167 -32.01 3.85 -41.55
C SER A 167 -32.34 4.48 -40.18
N LEU A 168 -32.53 5.80 -40.05
CA LEU A 168 -32.75 6.89 -41.00
C LEU A 168 -32.00 8.15 -40.53
#